data_AF-A0A2H5Z982-F1
#
_entry.id   AF-A0A2H5Z982-F1
#
_cell.length_a   1.000
_cell.length_b   1.000
_cell.length_c   1.000
_cell.angle_alpha   90.00
_cell.angle_beta   90.00
_cell.angle_gamma   90.00
#
_symmetry.space_group_name_H-M   'P 1'
#
loop_
_entity.id
_entity.type
_entity.pdbx_description
1 polymer ?
#
loop_
_entity_poly.entity_id
_entity_poly.type
_entity_poly.pdbx_seq_one_letter_code
_entity_poly.pdbx_strand_id
1 'polypeptide(L)'
;MSLNEAQARALALQALDQLGGPRAVYRSPRHPFSPAGTRTLRIGAYDIRIRYGEISSPAVVELAGYVFEIRDDELILLFAPPQP
;
A
#
# COMPACT_ATOMS: atom_id res chain seq x y z
N MET A 1 6.55 -19.84 -2.25
CA MET A 1 5.99 -19.70 -0.89
C MET A 1 4.87 -18.69 -0.97
N SER A 2 3.65 -19.09 -0.63
CA SER A 2 2.52 -18.16 -0.56
C SER A 2 2.70 -17.25 0.65
N LEU A 3 2.59 -15.95 0.43
CA LEU A 3 2.54 -14.94 1.48
C LEU A 3 1.15 -15.03 2.12
N ASN A 4 1.05 -15.09 3.45
CA ASN A 4 -0.26 -14.97 4.11
C ASN A 4 -0.60 -13.49 4.38
N GLU A 5 -1.85 -13.20 4.75
CA GLU A 5 -2.32 -11.82 4.95
C GLU A 5 -1.51 -11.08 6.03
N ALA A 6 -1.19 -11.74 7.15
CA ALA A 6 -0.46 -11.12 8.25
C ALA A 6 0.96 -10.70 7.82
N GLN A 7 1.64 -11.55 7.05
CA GLN A 7 2.94 -11.25 6.46
C GLN A 7 2.83 -10.13 5.41
N ALA A 8 1.79 -10.15 4.58
CA ALA A 8 1.53 -9.09 3.60
C ALA A 8 1.31 -7.74 4.28
N ARG A 9 0.50 -7.71 5.34
CA ARG A 9 0.24 -6.51 6.15
C ARG A 9 1.53 -6.00 6.80
N ALA A 10 2.34 -6.88 7.37
CA ALA A 10 3.61 -6.48 7.98
C ALA A 10 4.58 -5.85 6.97
N LEU A 11 4.72 -6.45 5.78
CA LEU A 11 5.54 -5.89 4.70
C LEU A 11 5.00 -4.56 4.18
N ALA A 12 3.68 -4.43 4.06
CA ALA A 12 3.03 -3.18 3.66
C ALA A 12 3.29 -2.06 4.67
N LEU A 13 3.16 -2.33 5.98
CA LEU A 13 3.49 -1.37 7.03
C LEU A 13 4.97 -0.97 6.98
N GLN A 14 5.88 -1.93 6.84
CA GLN A 14 7.31 -1.66 6.72
C GLN A 14 7.63 -0.75 5.50
N ALA A 15 6.92 -0.93 4.39
CA ALA A 15 7.06 -0.07 3.22
C ALA A 15 6.57 1.35 3.50
N LEU A 16 5.46 1.51 4.21
CA LEU A 16 4.94 2.82 4.60
C LEU A 16 5.84 3.52 5.61
N ASP A 17 6.45 2.79 6.55
CA ASP A 17 7.41 3.34 7.51
C ASP A 17 8.62 3.99 6.81
N GLN A 18 9.11 3.40 5.70
CA GLN A 18 10.15 4.02 4.87
C GLN A 18 9.70 5.34 4.20
N LEU A 19 8.39 5.59 4.16
CA LEU A 19 7.78 6.81 3.63
C LEU A 19 7.37 7.80 4.73
N GLY A 20 7.71 7.53 5.98
CA GLY A 20 7.29 8.34 7.14
C GLY A 20 5.96 7.89 7.75
N GLY A 21 5.51 6.68 7.45
CA GLY A 21 4.33 6.03 8.02
C GLY A 21 3.05 6.18 7.19
N PRO A 22 1.97 5.46 7.57
CA PRO A 22 0.68 5.47 6.84
C PRO A 22 0.08 6.87 6.70
N ARG A 23 0.08 7.66 7.79
CA ARG A 23 -0.41 9.05 7.80
C ARG A 23 0.30 9.97 6.80
N ALA A 24 1.61 9.79 6.61
CA ALA A 24 2.37 10.59 5.65
C ALA A 24 1.95 10.31 4.21
N VAL A 25 1.49 9.08 3.92
CA VAL A 25 0.98 8.67 2.61
C VAL A 25 -0.49 9.04 2.44
N TYR A 26 -1.33 8.75 3.43
CA TYR A 26 -2.77 9.04 3.40
C TYR A 26 -3.07 10.53 3.26
N ARG A 27 -2.36 11.38 4.02
CA ARG A 27 -2.52 12.85 3.98
C ARG A 27 -1.64 13.55 2.96
N SER A 28 -0.87 12.79 2.17
CA SER A 28 0.00 13.38 1.15
C SER A 28 -0.86 14.07 0.09
N PRO A 29 -0.80 15.41 -0.07
CA PRO A 29 -1.61 16.16 -1.02
C PRO A 29 -1.11 16.00 -2.47
N ARG A 30 -0.46 14.87 -2.80
CA ARG A 30 0.23 14.65 -4.09
C ARG A 30 -0.79 14.43 -5.22
N HIS A 31 -1.31 15.56 -5.65
CA HIS A 31 -2.00 15.95 -6.86
C HIS A 31 -3.05 14.99 -7.46
N PRO A 32 -4.34 15.43 -7.52
CA PRO A 32 -5.46 14.66 -8.07
C PRO A 32 -5.40 14.31 -9.57
N PHE A 33 -4.27 14.55 -10.24
CA PHE A 33 -4.10 14.31 -11.68
C PHE A 33 -2.65 13.93 -12.06
N SER A 34 -1.81 13.47 -11.12
CA SER A 34 -0.40 13.17 -11.45
C SER A 34 -0.24 11.72 -11.95
N PRO A 35 0.26 11.49 -13.19
CA PRO A 35 0.69 10.17 -13.64
C PRO A 35 1.86 9.58 -12.81
N ALA A 36 2.44 10.36 -11.89
CA ALA A 36 3.45 9.95 -10.91
C ALA A 36 2.87 9.60 -9.51
N GLY A 37 1.55 9.44 -9.37
CA GLY A 37 0.86 9.08 -8.13
C GLY A 37 1.10 7.63 -7.64
N THR A 38 2.11 6.95 -8.16
CA THR A 38 2.51 5.60 -7.74
C THR A 38 3.97 5.60 -7.32
N ARG A 39 4.30 4.90 -6.23
CA ARG A 39 5.67 4.59 -5.83
C ARG A 39 5.82 3.09 -5.63
N THR A 40 6.86 2.51 -6.22
CA THR A 40 7.22 1.11 -5.99
C THR A 40 8.44 1.04 -5.08
N LEU A 41 8.37 0.17 -4.08
CA LEU A 41 9.44 -0.16 -3.16
C LEU A 41 9.70 -1.66 -3.25
N ARG A 42 10.93 -2.08 -3.03
CA ARG A 42 11.29 -3.50 -2.97
C ARG A 42 11.71 -3.85 -1.56
N ILE A 43 11.01 -4.78 -0.93
CA ILE A 43 11.37 -5.31 0.39
C ILE A 43 11.58 -6.83 0.26
N GLY A 44 12.83 -7.25 0.40
CA GLY A 44 13.23 -8.63 0.15
C GLY A 44 12.93 -9.05 -1.30
N ALA A 45 12.10 -10.08 -1.45
CA ALA A 45 11.69 -10.61 -2.75
C ALA A 45 10.37 -10.00 -3.29
N TYR A 46 9.75 -9.08 -2.55
CA TYR A 46 8.43 -8.54 -2.89
C TYR A 46 8.53 -7.11 -3.41
N ASP A 47 7.89 -6.87 -4.55
CA ASP A 47 7.64 -5.53 -5.05
C ASP A 47 6.33 -5.02 -4.43
N ILE A 48 6.41 -3.87 -3.78
CA ILE A 48 5.32 -3.24 -3.03
C ILE A 48 4.98 -1.94 -3.75
N ARG A 49 3.77 -1.87 -4.29
CA ARG A 49 3.30 -0.73 -5.07
C ARG A 49 2.34 0.10 -4.22
N ILE A 50 2.65 1.37 -4.03
CA ILE A 50 1.81 2.32 -3.30
C ILE A 50 1.21 3.28 -4.31
N ARG A 51 -0.12 3.36 -4.35
CA ARG A 51 -0.86 4.38 -5.10
C ARG A 51 -1.37 5.42 -4.10
N TYR A 52 -0.97 6.67 -4.29
CA TYR A 52 -1.43 7.77 -3.45
C TYR A 52 -2.90 8.07 -3.75
N GLY A 53 -3.61 8.60 -2.74
CA GLY A 53 -5.02 8.94 -2.87
C GLY A 53 -5.23 10.15 -3.78
N GLU A 54 -6.34 10.14 -4.50
CA GLU A 54 -6.87 11.28 -5.25
C GLU A 54 -8.08 11.87 -4.49
N ILE A 55 -8.63 13.00 -4.94
CA ILE A 55 -9.75 13.68 -4.24
C ILE A 55 -10.91 12.71 -3.93
N SER A 56 -11.18 11.77 -4.82
CA SER A 56 -12.30 10.82 -4.73
C SER A 56 -11.88 9.39 -4.37
N SER A 57 -10.57 9.11 -4.20
CA SER A 57 -10.07 7.74 -4.07
C SER A 57 -9.02 7.63 -2.97
N PRO A 58 -9.11 6.63 -2.07
CA PRO A 58 -8.14 6.47 -1.01
C PRO A 58 -6.78 5.98 -1.52
N ALA A 59 -5.74 6.23 -0.74
CA ALA A 59 -4.41 5.65 -1.00
C ALA A 59 -4.45 4.13 -0.76
N VAL A 60 -3.77 3.36 -1.60
CA VAL A 60 -3.71 1.90 -1.49
C VAL A 60 -2.28 1.37 -1.63
N VAL A 61 -2.01 0.23 -1.02
CA VAL A 61 -0.77 -0.53 -1.16
C VAL A 61 -1.07 -1.94 -1.68
N GLU A 62 -0.30 -2.36 -2.66
CA GLU A 62 -0.45 -3.63 -3.37
C GLU A 62 0.85 -4.45 -3.25
N LEU A 63 0.71 -5.74 -2.92
CA LEU A 63 1.81 -6.70 -2.93
C LEU A 63 1.29 -8.13 -3.03
N ALA A 64 1.92 -8.96 -3.87
CA ALA A 64 1.62 -10.40 -3.98
C ALA A 64 0.12 -10.75 -4.14
N GLY A 65 -0.66 -9.90 -4.82
CA GLY A 65 -2.10 -10.06 -5.01
C GLY A 65 -2.96 -9.56 -3.85
N TYR A 66 -2.36 -9.12 -2.74
CA TYR A 66 -3.03 -8.39 -1.68
C TYR A 66 -3.13 -6.91 -2.03
N VAL A 67 -4.27 -6.30 -1.70
CA VAL A 67 -4.50 -4.86 -1.80
C VAL A 67 -5.05 -4.37 -0.48
N PHE A 68 -4.38 -3.40 0.12
CA PHE A 68 -4.82 -2.73 1.33
C PHE A 68 -5.12 -1.25 1.07
N GLU A 69 -6.21 -0.76 1.62
CA GLU A 69 -6.44 0.66 1.79
C GLU A 69 -5.59 1.20 2.93
N ILE A 70 -4.95 2.35 2.71
CA ILE A 70 -4.14 3.03 3.70
C ILE A 70 -5.02 4.08 4.39
N ARG A 71 -5.15 3.98 5.71
CA ARG A 71 -5.77 4.99 6.57
C ARG A 71 -4.70 5.69 7.39
N ASP A 72 -5.12 6.66 8.20
CA ASP A 72 -4.21 7.43 9.07
C ASP A 72 -3.36 6.50 9.96
N ASP A 73 -3.99 5.50 10.58
CA ASP A 73 -3.35 4.66 11.61
C ASP A 73 -3.47 3.14 11.34
N GLU A 74 -4.06 2.72 10.21
CA GLU A 74 -4.29 1.31 9.91
C GLU A 74 -4.28 0.97 8.42
N LEU A 75 -4.26 -0.34 8.13
CA LEU A 75 -4.44 -0.92 6.81
C LEU A 75 -5.70 -1.77 6.77
N ILE A 76 -6.60 -1.45 5.83
CA ILE A 76 -7.85 -2.19 5.61
C ILE A 76 -7.65 -3.11 4.40
N LEU A 77 -7.84 -4.42 4.57
CA LEU A 77 -7.77 -5.34 3.43
C LEU A 77 -8.97 -5.10 2.49
N LEU A 78 -8.68 -4.84 1.22
CA LEU A 78 -9.69 -4.71 0.16
C LEU A 78 -9.77 -5.99 -0.68
N PHE A 79 -8.62 -6.54 -1.05
CA PHE A 79 -8.53 -7.74 -1.87
C PHE A 79 -7.43 -8.66 -1.36
N ALA A 80 -7.72 -9.95 -1.33
CA ALA A 80 -6.74 -11.01 -1.13
C ALA A 80 -6.60 -11.82 -2.42
N PRO A 81 -5.43 -12.43 -2.68
CA PRO A 81 -5.29 -13.37 -3.78
C PRO A 81 -6.26 -14.54 -3.59
N PRO A 82 -6.76 -15.15 -4.68
CA PRO A 82 -7.62 -16.32 -4.59
C PRO A 82 -6.90 -17.43 -3.80
N GLN A 83 -7.63 -18.09 -2.89
CA GLN A 83 -7.11 -19.29 -2.25
C GLN A 83 -6.93 -20.37 -3.33
N PRO A 84 -5.80 -21.10 -3.30
CA PRO A 84 -5.55 -22.21 -4.22
C PRO A 84 -6.56 -23.35 -4.05
#